data_AF-A0A1Q3JBK6-F1
#
_entry.id   AF-A0A1Q3JBK6-F1
#
_cell.length_a   1.000
_cell.length_b   1.000
_cell.length_c   1.000
_cell.angle_alpha   90.00
_cell.angle_beta   90.00
_cell.angle_gamma   90.00
#
_symmetry.space_group_name_H-M   'P 1'
#
loop_
_entity.id
_entity.type
_entity.pdbx_description
1 polymer ?
#
loop_
_entity_poly.entity_id
_entity_poly.type
_entity_poly.pdbx_seq_one_letter_code
_entity_poly.pdbx_strand_id
1 'polypeptide(L)'
;MTDSLLIQAIVKRLEQADFEVLPSPFSVASVPFEFTKALRGKSERALDLVLLIDTSTGRFGDTDSQRVRERIEALSQALDVTGSRYVVTVIVAGAVLASGDTEALTALCRVLTVRSASLTTAAEPIDAAARRALEDAIRVLLPLRMEDFGDEVEPEDGSVLKELREALPPNCDPQLVKDVLAASSQGSAAVTRALGRRLANVLAPEPPK
;
A
#
# COMPACT_ATOMS: atom_id res chain seq x y z
N MET A 1 30.02 5.26 8.96
CA MET A 1 29.18 5.19 10.18
C MET A 1 27.79 4.79 9.74
N THR A 2 27.20 3.80 10.42
CA THR A 2 26.18 2.91 9.86
C THR A 2 24.78 3.40 10.23
N ASP A 3 23.90 3.57 9.24
CA ASP A 3 22.49 3.89 9.46
C ASP A 3 21.82 2.76 10.27
N SER A 4 20.74 3.02 11.00
CA SER A 4 20.03 1.96 11.72
C SER A 4 19.53 0.87 10.75
N LEU A 5 19.42 -0.37 11.24
CA LEU A 5 18.93 -1.49 10.42
C LEU A 5 17.54 -1.20 9.83
N LEU A 6 16.71 -0.46 10.57
CA LEU A 6 15.38 -0.07 10.12
C LEU A 6 15.44 0.86 8.90
N ILE A 7 16.32 1.88 8.93
CA ILE A 7 16.54 2.78 7.80
C ILE A 7 17.04 2.00 6.58
N GLN A 8 18.01 1.11 6.78
CA GLN A 8 18.55 0.29 5.70
C GLN A 8 17.47 -0.60 5.06
N ALA A 9 16.61 -1.22 5.87
CA ALA A 9 15.51 -2.05 5.39
C ALA A 9 14.49 -1.25 4.56
N ILE A 10 14.11 -0.05 5.04
CA ILE A 10 13.19 0.85 4.33
C ILE A 10 13.80 1.30 3.00
N VAL A 11 15.05 1.77 3.01
CA VAL A 11 15.76 2.20 1.79
C VAL A 11 15.82 1.08 0.77
N LYS A 12 16.29 -0.10 1.18
CA LYS A 12 16.38 -1.27 0.29
C LYS A 12 15.03 -1.63 -0.33
N ARG A 13 13.94 -1.53 0.45
CA ARG A 13 12.60 -1.83 -0.05
C ARG A 13 12.07 -0.77 -1.02
N LEU A 14 12.40 0.51 -0.79
CA LEU A 14 12.05 1.62 -1.68
C LEU A 14 12.87 1.60 -2.97
N GLU A 15 14.15 1.23 -2.93
CA GLU A 15 14.95 1.03 -4.14
C GLU A 15 14.37 -0.06 -5.05
N GLN A 16 13.83 -1.13 -4.47
CA GLN A 16 13.08 -2.17 -5.18
C GLN A 16 11.71 -1.69 -5.70
N ALA A 17 11.25 -0.51 -5.28
CA ALA A 17 10.00 0.13 -5.68
C ALA A 17 10.23 1.34 -6.60
N ASP A 18 11.36 1.35 -7.32
CA ASP A 18 11.75 2.41 -8.26
C ASP A 18 12.02 3.77 -7.62
N PHE A 19 12.55 3.78 -6.39
CA PHE A 19 13.14 4.99 -5.80
C PHE A 19 14.67 5.01 -5.96
N GLU A 20 15.25 6.19 -6.12
CA GLU A 20 16.68 6.42 -6.02
C GLU A 20 17.02 7.19 -4.75
N VAL A 21 18.11 6.80 -4.09
CA VAL A 21 18.68 7.55 -2.99
C VAL A 21 19.36 8.82 -3.53
N LEU A 22 18.99 9.96 -2.98
CA LEU A 22 19.60 11.25 -3.30
C LEU A 22 20.87 11.47 -2.46
N PRO A 23 21.81 12.30 -2.95
CA PRO A 23 22.97 12.72 -2.16
C PRO A 23 22.54 13.36 -0.83
N SER A 24 23.32 13.09 0.22
CA SER A 24 23.17 13.76 1.51
C SER A 24 24.40 14.65 1.76
N PRO A 25 24.24 15.96 1.99
CA PRO A 25 22.96 16.68 2.13
C PRO A 25 22.21 16.84 0.80
N PHE A 26 20.88 16.76 0.89
CA PHE A 26 19.99 16.98 -0.25
C PHE A 26 19.83 18.48 -0.48
N SER A 27 19.91 18.98 -1.72
CA SER A 27 19.87 20.43 -1.98
C SER A 27 18.69 20.84 -2.84
N VAL A 28 18.03 21.94 -2.46
CA VAL A 28 16.99 22.63 -3.24
C VAL A 28 17.40 24.08 -3.39
N ALA A 29 17.46 24.62 -4.63
CA ALA A 29 17.95 25.97 -4.89
C ALA A 29 19.30 26.31 -4.22
N SER A 30 20.24 25.34 -4.21
CA SER A 30 21.54 25.47 -3.54
C SER A 30 21.50 25.60 -2.01
N VAL A 31 20.33 25.41 -1.39
CA VAL A 31 20.18 25.31 0.07
C VAL A 31 20.29 23.83 0.46
N PRO A 32 21.26 23.45 1.31
CA PRO A 32 21.41 22.07 1.77
C PRO A 32 20.41 21.76 2.90
N PHE A 33 19.83 20.56 2.84
CA PHE A 33 18.92 20.00 3.85
C PHE A 33 19.46 18.65 4.33
N GLU A 34 19.53 18.50 5.64
CA GLU A 34 20.02 17.30 6.30
C GLU A 34 18.86 16.44 6.81
N PHE A 35 18.69 15.29 6.16
CA PHE A 35 17.80 14.21 6.56
C PHE A 35 18.60 12.91 6.67
N THR A 36 18.08 11.91 7.40
CA THR A 36 18.74 10.60 7.49
C THR A 36 18.97 10.00 6.11
N LYS A 37 17.93 10.02 5.26
CA LYS A 37 18.00 9.78 3.81
C LYS A 37 16.95 10.61 3.10
N ALA A 38 17.22 10.95 1.85
CA ALA A 38 16.23 11.43 0.92
C ALA A 38 16.21 10.50 -0.29
N LEU A 39 15.02 10.17 -0.78
CA LEU A 39 14.83 9.36 -1.98
C LEU A 39 13.86 10.05 -2.92
N ARG A 40 14.04 9.83 -4.22
CA ARG A 40 13.14 10.32 -5.27
C ARG A 40 12.58 9.14 -6.05
N GLY A 41 11.28 9.16 -6.34
CA GLY A 41 10.71 8.18 -7.25
C GLY A 41 11.25 8.37 -8.68
N LYS A 42 11.31 7.28 -9.44
CA LYS A 42 11.69 7.28 -10.87
C LYS A 42 10.45 7.21 -11.74
N SER A 43 10.60 7.58 -13.01
CA SER A 43 9.59 7.39 -14.06
C SER A 43 8.21 7.95 -13.67
N GLU A 44 7.19 7.10 -13.53
CA GLU A 44 5.82 7.49 -13.18
C GLU A 44 5.70 8.10 -11.77
N ARG A 45 6.70 7.88 -10.90
CA ARG A 45 6.81 8.45 -9.55
C ARG A 45 7.84 9.57 -9.47
N ALA A 46 8.21 10.20 -10.60
CA ALA A 46 9.23 11.24 -10.65
C ALA A 46 8.97 12.46 -9.75
N LEU A 47 7.73 12.63 -9.28
CA LEU A 47 7.29 13.67 -8.37
C LEU A 47 7.27 13.24 -6.89
N ASP A 48 7.47 11.96 -6.57
CA ASP A 48 7.51 11.52 -5.18
C ASP A 48 8.89 11.86 -4.57
N LEU A 49 8.89 12.67 -3.51
CA LEU A 49 10.06 12.95 -2.68
C LEU A 49 9.85 12.32 -1.31
N VAL A 50 10.67 11.35 -0.95
CA VAL A 50 10.58 10.61 0.31
C VAL A 50 11.73 11.00 1.22
N LEU A 51 11.42 11.45 2.43
CA LEU A 51 12.40 11.86 3.44
C LEU A 51 12.33 10.89 4.62
N LEU A 52 13.46 10.32 5.00
CA LEU A 52 13.56 9.42 6.15
C LEU A 52 14.15 10.16 7.34
N ILE A 53 13.53 9.91 8.50
CA ILE A 53 13.89 10.47 9.79
C ILE A 53 14.08 9.32 10.77
N ASP A 54 15.28 9.19 11.31
CA ASP A 54 15.61 8.15 12.29
C ASP A 54 15.56 8.70 13.71
N THR A 55 14.43 8.45 14.38
CA THR A 55 14.22 8.89 15.76
C THR A 55 14.94 7.99 16.78
N SER A 56 15.48 6.84 16.34
CA SER A 56 16.21 5.92 17.20
C SER A 56 17.67 6.33 17.39
N THR A 57 18.31 6.86 16.34
CA THR A 57 19.69 7.35 16.40
C THR A 57 19.76 8.84 16.69
N GLY A 58 18.72 9.61 16.36
CA GLY A 58 18.64 11.05 16.65
C GLY A 58 19.69 11.90 15.93
N ARG A 59 20.32 11.35 14.88
CA ARG A 59 21.57 11.86 14.30
C ARG A 59 21.50 13.32 13.84
N PHE A 60 20.36 13.77 13.32
CA PHE A 60 20.16 15.14 12.83
C PHE A 60 19.24 15.97 13.73
N GLY A 61 19.16 15.64 15.03
CA GLY A 61 18.13 16.19 15.91
C GLY A 61 16.76 15.57 15.63
N ASP A 62 16.76 14.36 15.07
CA ASP A 62 15.56 13.63 14.66
C ASP A 62 14.71 13.13 15.84
N THR A 63 15.25 13.21 17.06
CA THR A 63 14.50 13.01 18.32
C THR A 63 13.68 14.22 18.74
N ASP A 64 13.98 15.41 18.20
CA ASP A 64 13.27 16.66 18.48
C ASP A 64 12.29 16.94 17.33
N SER A 65 11.02 16.72 17.63
CA SER A 65 9.91 16.89 16.70
C SER A 65 9.78 18.32 16.18
N GLN A 66 10.12 19.33 16.98
CA GLN A 66 10.07 20.72 16.56
C GLN A 66 11.14 21.01 15.49
N ARG A 67 12.37 20.52 15.70
CA ARG A 67 13.47 20.67 14.72
C ARG A 67 13.21 19.91 13.43
N VAL A 68 12.60 18.73 13.51
CA VAL A 68 12.14 17.98 12.34
C VAL A 68 11.13 18.81 11.54
N ARG A 69 10.15 19.38 12.23
CA ARG A 69 9.11 20.21 11.63
C ARG A 69 9.67 21.46 10.97
N GLU A 70 10.50 22.24 11.65
CA GLU A 70 11.13 23.44 11.11
C GLU A 70 11.93 23.13 9.83
N ARG A 71 12.65 22.00 9.78
CA ARG A 71 13.37 21.55 8.58
C ARG A 71 12.43 21.21 7.42
N ILE A 72 11.30 20.56 7.70
CA ILE A 72 10.30 20.21 6.68
C ILE A 72 9.56 21.46 6.18
N GLU A 73 9.25 22.41 7.06
CA GLU A 73 8.67 23.71 6.69
C GLU A 73 9.62 24.50 5.79
N ALA A 74 10.89 24.62 6.17
CA ALA A 74 11.92 25.29 5.38
C ALA A 74 12.11 24.63 4.00
N LEU A 75 12.08 23.29 3.95
CA LEU A 75 12.14 22.57 2.68
C LEU A 75 10.92 22.86 1.82
N SER A 76 9.72 22.80 2.40
CA SER A 76 8.46 23.06 1.68
C SER A 76 8.47 24.47 1.08
N GLN A 77 8.92 25.47 1.85
CA GLN A 77 9.08 26.83 1.35
C GLN A 77 10.10 26.92 0.21
N ALA A 78 11.23 26.21 0.29
CA ALA A 78 12.22 26.19 -0.80
C ALA A 78 11.66 25.51 -2.08
N LEU A 79 10.85 24.46 -1.92
CA LEU A 79 10.16 23.80 -3.03
C LEU A 79 9.13 24.72 -3.67
N ASP A 80 8.36 25.46 -2.88
CA ASP A 80 7.39 26.44 -3.38
C ASP A 80 8.06 27.57 -4.16
N VAL A 81 9.16 28.13 -3.62
CA VAL A 81 9.93 29.19 -4.28
C VAL A 81 10.51 28.73 -5.62
N THR A 82 10.93 27.47 -5.71
CA THR A 82 11.45 26.88 -6.96
C THR A 82 10.35 26.46 -7.94
N GLY A 83 9.07 26.55 -7.54
CA GLY A 83 7.95 26.05 -8.33
C GLY A 83 7.97 24.52 -8.51
N SER A 84 8.59 23.81 -7.58
CA SER A 84 8.68 22.35 -7.63
C SER A 84 7.32 21.71 -7.39
N ARG A 85 7.06 20.59 -8.06
CA ARG A 85 5.82 19.81 -7.93
C ARG A 85 6.00 18.53 -7.11
N TYR A 86 7.05 18.45 -6.30
CA TYR A 86 7.31 17.27 -5.50
C TYR A 86 6.20 17.05 -4.47
N VAL A 87 5.68 15.83 -4.41
CA VAL A 87 4.82 15.34 -3.35
C VAL A 87 5.71 14.81 -2.24
N VAL A 88 5.78 15.52 -1.13
CA VAL A 88 6.64 15.16 -0.01
C VAL A 88 5.96 14.10 0.86
N THR A 89 6.66 12.98 1.08
CA THR A 89 6.31 11.97 2.07
C THR A 89 7.43 11.83 3.09
N VAL A 90 7.12 11.93 4.37
CA VAL A 90 8.07 11.78 5.47
C VAL A 90 7.84 10.42 6.12
N ILE A 91 8.89 9.62 6.24
CA ILE A 91 8.89 8.35 6.96
C ILE A 91 9.64 8.54 8.27
N VAL A 92 8.91 8.44 9.38
CA VAL A 92 9.46 8.46 10.73
C VAL A 92 9.75 7.02 11.15
N ALA A 93 11.03 6.68 11.27
CA ALA A 93 11.51 5.36 11.66
C ALA A 93 11.94 5.36 13.13
N GLY A 94 11.34 4.47 13.94
CA GLY A 94 11.62 4.33 15.37
C GLY A 94 10.48 4.82 16.27
N ALA A 95 10.83 5.52 17.35
CA ALA A 95 9.84 6.10 18.26
C ALA A 95 8.94 7.12 17.54
N VAL A 96 7.65 7.11 17.91
CA VAL A 96 6.70 8.10 17.40
C VAL A 96 7.03 9.46 18.03
N LEU A 97 7.02 10.51 17.21
CA LEU A 97 7.11 11.89 17.68
C LEU A 97 5.88 12.21 18.56
N ALA A 98 5.96 13.26 19.39
CA ALA A 98 4.81 13.67 20.21
C ALA A 98 3.57 13.92 19.32
N SER A 99 2.39 13.58 19.84
CA SER A 99 1.14 13.54 19.07
C SER A 99 0.80 14.87 18.39
N GLY A 100 1.01 15.99 19.07
CA GLY A 100 0.77 17.34 18.51
C GLY A 100 1.70 17.71 17.35
N ASP A 101 2.92 17.16 17.33
CA ASP A 101 3.89 17.47 16.28
C ASP A 101 3.67 16.60 15.04
N THR A 102 3.21 15.36 15.23
CA THR A 102 2.83 14.51 14.11
C THR A 102 1.65 15.12 13.34
N GLU A 103 0.65 15.65 14.06
CA GLU A 103 -0.49 16.34 13.46
C GLU A 103 -0.07 17.60 12.67
N ALA A 104 0.85 18.37 13.22
CA ALA A 104 1.43 19.51 12.51
C ALA A 104 2.18 19.10 11.23
N LEU A 105 2.94 18.01 11.27
CA LEU A 105 3.63 17.48 10.08
C LEU A 105 2.65 16.98 9.02
N THR A 106 1.55 16.36 9.42
CA THR A 106 0.51 15.89 8.48
C THR A 106 -0.23 17.02 7.78
N ALA A 107 -0.20 18.23 8.33
CA ALA A 107 -0.74 19.42 7.66
C ALA A 107 0.14 19.87 6.48
N LEU A 108 1.43 19.50 6.48
CA LEU A 108 2.41 19.91 5.47
C LEU A 108 2.66 18.82 4.43
N CYS A 109 2.68 17.55 4.86
CA CYS A 109 3.12 16.44 4.03
C CYS A 109 2.45 15.12 4.47
N ARG A 110 2.60 14.08 3.65
CA ARG A 110 2.18 12.74 4.07
C ARG A 110 3.19 12.18 5.07
N VAL A 111 2.74 11.78 6.25
CA VAL A 111 3.59 11.16 7.26
C VAL A 111 3.29 9.66 7.37
N LEU A 112 4.33 8.84 7.28
CA LEU A 112 4.29 7.39 7.49
C LEU A 112 5.16 7.06 8.70
N THR A 113 4.70 6.13 9.54
CA THR A 113 5.42 5.76 10.76
C THR A 113 5.79 4.29 10.72
N VAL A 114 7.08 4.00 10.86
CA VAL A 114 7.60 2.64 10.97
C VAL A 114 8.21 2.49 12.35
N ARG A 115 7.46 1.91 13.28
CA ARG A 115 7.86 1.85 14.71
C ARG A 115 9.02 0.90 14.94
N SER A 116 8.88 -0.30 14.41
CA SER A 116 9.86 -1.36 14.49
C SER A 116 9.57 -2.39 13.41
N ALA A 117 10.61 -3.12 13.03
CA ALA A 117 10.48 -4.30 12.19
C ALA A 117 11.41 -5.38 12.75
N SER A 118 10.96 -6.63 12.72
CA SER A 118 11.81 -7.78 13.06
C SER A 118 12.78 -8.02 11.92
N LEU A 119 14.02 -7.57 12.08
CA LEU A 119 15.05 -7.55 11.03
C LEU A 119 16.26 -8.43 11.39
N THR A 120 16.85 -9.03 10.37
CA THR A 120 18.14 -9.72 10.44
C THR A 120 19.29 -8.71 10.56
N THR A 121 20.50 -9.20 10.82
CA THR A 121 21.73 -8.38 10.80
C THR A 121 22.04 -7.77 9.43
N ALA A 122 21.43 -8.29 8.36
CA ALA A 122 21.54 -7.77 6.99
C ALA A 122 20.44 -6.74 6.64
N ALA A 123 19.68 -6.25 7.64
CA ALA A 123 18.55 -5.35 7.46
C ALA A 123 17.44 -5.91 6.57
N GLU A 124 17.20 -7.22 6.65
CA GLU A 124 16.10 -7.90 5.96
C GLU A 124 15.04 -8.36 6.95
N PRO A 125 13.74 -8.34 6.60
CA PRO A 125 12.70 -8.93 7.45
C PRO A 125 12.99 -10.41 7.75
N ILE A 126 12.88 -10.81 9.02
CA ILE A 126 13.20 -12.18 9.48
C ILE A 126 12.24 -13.22 8.88
N ASP A 127 10.98 -12.85 8.67
CA ASP A 127 9.95 -13.71 8.13
C ASP A 127 8.98 -12.95 7.21
N ALA A 128 8.02 -13.69 6.63
CA ALA A 128 7.01 -13.13 5.74
C ALA A 128 6.07 -12.15 6.49
N ALA A 129 5.83 -12.37 7.79
CA ALA A 129 4.97 -11.49 8.59
C ALA A 129 5.64 -10.14 8.84
N ALA A 130 6.92 -10.13 9.20
CA ALA A 130 7.74 -8.93 9.36
C ALA A 130 7.86 -8.16 8.04
N ARG A 131 7.98 -8.89 6.91
CA ARG A 131 7.98 -8.27 5.58
C ARG A 131 6.66 -7.58 5.29
N ARG A 132 5.53 -8.26 5.53
CA ARG A 132 4.19 -7.68 5.36
C ARG A 132 3.98 -6.46 6.25
N ALA A 133 4.36 -6.54 7.52
CA ALA A 133 4.26 -5.41 8.45
C ALA A 133 5.06 -4.18 7.98
N LEU A 134 6.29 -4.39 7.50
CA LEU A 134 7.10 -3.31 6.92
C LEU A 134 6.46 -2.74 5.65
N GLU A 135 6.03 -3.62 4.73
CA GLU A 135 5.39 -3.20 3.48
C GLU A 135 4.07 -2.48 3.71
N ASP A 136 3.29 -2.89 4.70
CA ASP A 136 2.03 -2.25 5.08
C ASP A 136 2.26 -0.84 5.61
N ALA A 137 3.30 -0.65 6.42
CA ALA A 137 3.66 0.67 6.94
C ALA A 137 4.07 1.67 5.85
N ILE A 138 4.59 1.19 4.72
CA ILE A 138 4.99 2.02 3.56
C ILE A 138 4.15 1.78 2.31
N ARG A 139 3.00 1.11 2.42
CA ARG A 139 2.24 0.53 1.30
C ARG A 139 1.90 1.56 0.21
N VAL A 140 1.62 2.78 0.63
CA VAL A 140 1.28 3.92 -0.25
C VAL A 140 2.41 4.26 -1.24
N LEU A 141 3.66 4.00 -0.87
CA LEU A 141 4.83 4.23 -1.72
C LEU A 141 5.18 3.01 -2.58
N LEU A 142 4.58 1.86 -2.32
CA LEU A 142 4.87 0.64 -3.07
C LEU A 142 3.96 0.55 -4.30
N PRO A 143 4.42 -0.08 -5.40
CA PRO A 143 3.55 -0.43 -6.50
C PRO A 143 2.36 -1.23 -5.97
N LEU A 144 1.16 -0.88 -6.43
CA LEU A 144 -0.01 -1.71 -6.23
C LEU A 144 0.22 -2.99 -7.01
N ARG A 145 0.74 -4.01 -6.32
CA ARG A 145 0.66 -5.37 -6.81
C ARG A 145 -0.79 -5.75 -6.65
N MET A 146 -1.55 -5.61 -7.74
CA MET A 146 -2.61 -6.57 -7.96
C MET A 146 -1.86 -7.89 -8.02
N GLU A 147 -1.96 -8.69 -6.97
CA GLU A 147 -1.78 -10.12 -7.18
C GLU A 147 -2.70 -10.39 -8.37
N ASP A 148 -2.12 -10.83 -9.49
CA ASP A 148 -2.93 -11.44 -10.52
C ASP A 148 -3.75 -12.45 -9.74
N PHE A 149 -5.04 -12.17 -9.54
CA PHE A 149 -6.00 -13.20 -9.21
C PHE A 149 -5.95 -14.07 -10.45
N GLY A 150 -4.94 -14.94 -10.50
CA GLY A 150 -4.76 -15.85 -11.60
C GLY A 150 -6.09 -16.55 -11.76
N ASP A 151 -6.43 -16.86 -13.00
CA ASP A 151 -7.61 -17.65 -13.35
C ASP A 151 -7.66 -19.06 -12.68
N GLU A 152 -6.85 -19.30 -11.65
CA GLU A 152 -6.69 -20.50 -10.85
C GLU A 152 -6.52 -20.16 -9.35
N VAL A 153 -7.40 -19.33 -8.79
CA VAL A 153 -7.84 -19.65 -7.42
C VAL A 153 -8.81 -20.80 -7.60
N GLU A 154 -8.34 -22.04 -7.48
CA GLU A 154 -9.27 -23.10 -7.06
C GLU A 154 -9.97 -22.53 -5.83
N PRO A 155 -11.30 -22.35 -5.88
CA PRO A 155 -12.00 -21.76 -4.75
C PRO A 155 -11.66 -22.64 -3.56
N GLU A 156 -10.99 -22.08 -2.55
CA GLU A 156 -11.03 -22.68 -1.23
C GLU A 156 -12.52 -22.79 -0.89
N ASP A 157 -13.00 -24.01 -1.03
CA ASP A 157 -14.38 -24.40 -0.95
C ASP A 157 -14.80 -24.16 0.50
N GLY A 158 -15.27 -22.96 0.84
CA GLY A 158 -15.39 -22.65 2.26
C GLY A 158 -16.29 -21.51 2.70
N SER A 159 -16.12 -20.30 2.20
CA SER A 159 -16.70 -19.13 2.88
C SER A 159 -17.91 -18.56 2.15
N VAL A 160 -17.69 -17.78 1.09
CA VAL A 160 -18.76 -16.95 0.51
C VAL A 160 -19.77 -17.76 -0.31
N LEU A 161 -19.30 -18.73 -1.10
CA LEU A 161 -20.18 -19.61 -1.88
C LEU A 161 -20.95 -20.59 -0.99
N LYS A 162 -20.40 -20.96 0.16
CA LYS A 162 -21.06 -21.81 1.15
C LYS A 162 -22.14 -21.03 1.88
N GLU A 163 -21.84 -19.83 2.35
CA GLU A 163 -22.81 -18.92 2.97
C GLU A 163 -23.96 -18.58 2.02
N LEU A 164 -23.66 -18.32 0.74
CA LEU A 164 -24.70 -18.12 -0.27
C LEU A 164 -25.57 -19.36 -0.49
N ARG A 165 -24.97 -20.57 -0.48
CA ARG A 165 -25.73 -21.83 -0.57
C ARG A 165 -26.60 -22.07 0.66
N GLU A 166 -26.12 -21.71 1.85
CA GLU A 166 -26.87 -21.83 3.11
C GLU A 166 -28.01 -20.79 3.22
N ALA A 167 -27.84 -19.62 2.60
CA ALA A 167 -28.88 -18.59 2.53
C ALA A 167 -29.98 -18.90 1.48
N LEU A 168 -29.77 -19.86 0.59
CA LEU A 168 -30.76 -20.25 -0.41
C LEU A 168 -31.84 -21.15 0.20
N PRO A 169 -33.12 -20.97 -0.18
CA PRO A 169 -34.19 -21.87 0.25
C PRO A 169 -33.88 -23.34 -0.11
N PRO A 170 -34.22 -24.32 0.76
CA PRO A 170 -33.89 -25.73 0.55
C PRO A 170 -34.61 -26.35 -0.67
N ASN A 171 -35.63 -25.67 -1.20
CA ASN A 171 -36.39 -26.04 -2.39
C ASN A 171 -35.86 -25.36 -3.67
N CYS A 172 -34.70 -24.71 -3.63
CA CYS A 172 -34.07 -24.12 -4.81
C CYS A 172 -33.46 -25.21 -5.69
N ASP A 173 -33.71 -25.17 -7.00
CA ASP A 173 -33.13 -26.12 -7.95
C ASP A 173 -31.59 -26.01 -7.94
N PRO A 174 -30.85 -27.06 -7.51
CA PRO A 174 -29.39 -27.03 -7.43
C PRO A 174 -28.74 -26.73 -8.79
N GLN A 175 -29.41 -27.13 -9.88
CA GLN A 175 -28.91 -26.91 -11.23
C GLN A 175 -29.10 -25.46 -11.68
N LEU A 176 -30.20 -24.80 -11.29
CA LEU A 176 -30.41 -23.38 -11.53
C LEU A 176 -29.34 -22.56 -10.80
N VAL A 177 -29.05 -22.88 -9.55
CA VAL A 177 -28.02 -22.21 -8.74
C VAL A 177 -26.65 -22.33 -9.40
N LYS A 178 -26.28 -23.52 -9.85
CA LYS A 178 -25.01 -23.76 -10.55
C LYS A 178 -24.90 -22.94 -11.85
N ASP A 179 -25.95 -22.90 -12.65
CA ASP A 179 -25.95 -22.20 -13.94
C ASP A 179 -25.94 -20.68 -13.78
N VAL A 180 -26.64 -20.15 -12.77
CA VAL A 180 -26.65 -18.71 -12.44
C VAL A 180 -25.29 -18.27 -11.87
N LEU A 181 -24.70 -19.08 -10.99
CA LEU A 181 -23.36 -18.81 -10.45
C LEU A 181 -22.30 -18.80 -11.56
N ALA A 182 -22.34 -19.78 -12.47
CA ALA A 182 -21.43 -19.82 -13.61
C ALA A 182 -21.61 -18.62 -14.56
N ALA A 183 -22.83 -18.10 -14.71
CA ALA A 183 -23.11 -16.93 -15.53
C ALA A 183 -22.76 -15.60 -14.84
N SER A 184 -22.58 -15.59 -13.52
CA SER A 184 -22.33 -14.37 -12.74
C SER A 184 -21.01 -13.69 -13.12
N SER A 185 -19.98 -14.47 -13.47
CA SER A 185 -18.68 -13.98 -13.93
C SER A 185 -18.75 -13.22 -15.26
N GLN A 186 -19.83 -13.41 -16.03
CA GLN A 186 -20.06 -12.78 -17.34
C GLN A 186 -21.05 -11.60 -17.27
N GLY A 187 -21.44 -11.19 -16.05
CA GLY A 187 -22.29 -10.03 -15.81
C GLY A 187 -23.80 -10.27 -15.91
N SER A 188 -24.57 -9.23 -15.61
CA SER A 188 -26.03 -9.30 -15.41
C SER A 188 -26.80 -9.86 -16.61
N ALA A 189 -26.43 -9.46 -17.83
CA ALA A 189 -27.08 -9.95 -19.05
C ALA A 189 -26.87 -11.46 -19.29
N ALA A 190 -25.76 -12.04 -18.82
CA ALA A 190 -25.52 -13.47 -18.88
C ALA A 190 -26.37 -14.22 -17.85
N VAL A 191 -26.50 -13.69 -16.64
CA VAL A 191 -27.37 -14.22 -15.58
C VAL A 191 -28.84 -14.24 -16.01
N THR A 192 -29.35 -13.13 -16.56
CA THR A 192 -30.74 -13.06 -17.04
C THR A 192 -31.01 -14.09 -18.13
N ARG A 193 -30.06 -14.32 -19.05
CA ARG A 193 -30.18 -15.35 -20.09
C ARG A 193 -30.11 -16.77 -19.55
N ALA A 194 -29.29 -17.03 -18.52
CA ALA A 194 -29.22 -18.34 -17.88
C ALA A 194 -30.53 -18.67 -17.14
N LEU A 195 -31.05 -17.70 -16.37
CA LEU A 195 -32.34 -17.81 -15.69
C LEU A 195 -33.49 -18.00 -16.69
N GLY A 196 -33.53 -17.20 -17.77
CA GLY A 196 -34.55 -17.31 -18.81
C GLY A 196 -34.57 -18.67 -19.50
N ARG A 197 -33.39 -19.25 -19.79
CA ARG A 197 -33.28 -20.60 -20.37
C ARG A 197 -33.84 -21.69 -19.44
N ARG A 198 -33.56 -21.59 -18.15
CA ARG A 198 -34.08 -22.56 -17.16
C ARG A 198 -35.59 -22.45 -16.98
N LEU A 199 -36.11 -21.23 -16.88
CA LEU A 199 -37.56 -21.00 -16.83
C LEU A 199 -38.26 -21.53 -18.09
N ALA A 200 -37.68 -21.29 -19.28
CA ALA A 200 -38.22 -21.81 -20.54
C ALA A 200 -38.25 -23.35 -20.60
N ASN A 201 -37.24 -24.02 -20.05
CA ASN A 201 -37.19 -25.49 -20.01
C ASN A 201 -38.20 -26.09 -19.02
N VAL A 202 -38.48 -25.41 -17.91
CA VAL A 202 -39.47 -25.85 -16.91
C VAL A 202 -40.90 -25.57 -17.38
N LEU A 203 -41.10 -24.52 -18.17
CA LEU A 203 -42.41 -24.11 -18.70
C LEU A 203 -42.74 -24.70 -20.07
N ALA A 204 -41.85 -25.50 -20.66
CA ALA A 204 -42.11 -26.16 -21.94
C ALA A 204 -43.18 -27.27 -21.75
N PRO A 205 -44.26 -27.29 -22.56
CA PRO A 205 -45.29 -28.32 -22.46
C PRO A 205 -44.73 -29.70 -22.87
N GLU A 206 -45.12 -30.76 -22.16
CA GLU A 206 -44.76 -32.14 -22.51
C GLU A 206 -45.21 -32.47 -23.94
N PRO A 207 -44.37 -33.14 -24.76
CA PRO A 207 -44.79 -33.58 -26.09
C PRO A 207 -45.90 -34.63 -25.99
N PRO A 208 -46.91 -34.61 -26.88
CA PRO A 208 -47.99 -35.59 -26.86
C PRO A 208 -47.44 -37.00 -27.10
N LYS A 209 -47.92 -37.96 -26.28
CA LYS A 209 -47.62 -39.40 -26.41
C LYS A 209 -48.12 -40.00 -27.71
#